data_AF-A0A1S7LN35-F1
#
_entry.id   AF-A0A1S7LN35-F1
#
_cell.length_a   1.000
_cell.length_b   1.000
_cell.length_c   1.000
_cell.angle_alpha   90.00
_cell.angle_beta   90.00
_cell.angle_gamma   90.00
#
_symmetry.space_group_name_H-M   'P 1'
#
loop_
_entity.id
_entity.type
_entity.pdbx_description
1 polymer ?
#
loop_
_entity_poly.entity_id
_entity_poly.type
_entity_poly.pdbx_seq_one_letter_code
_entity_poly.pdbx_strand_id
1 'polypeptide(L)' 'MGFGLRIGMEIFSAVLVGSAIGYLLDYWLGTKPWLMVLFVIFGFIAGFRNIYRAVAEDAKKSPPPPPPPS' A
#
# COMPACT_ATOMS: atom_id res chain seq x y z
N MET A 1 6.23 0.21 -19.77
CA MET A 1 6.38 1.49 -19.04
C MET A 1 5.18 1.62 -18.11
N GLY A 2 5.34 1.52 -16.79
CA GLY A 2 4.18 1.73 -15.90
C GLY A 2 4.22 1.06 -14.52
N PHE A 3 5.14 0.14 -14.24
CA PHE A 3 5.17 -0.56 -12.94
C PHE A 3 5.36 0.40 -11.75
N GLY A 4 6.32 1.34 -11.86
CA GLY A 4 6.52 2.36 -10.83
C GLY A 4 5.34 3.33 -10.67
N LEU A 5 4.66 3.67 -11.78
CA LEU A 5 3.48 4.54 -11.77
C LEU A 5 2.28 3.85 -11.10
N ARG A 6 2.10 2.54 -11.37
CA ARG A 6 1.10 1.71 -10.71
C ARG A 6 1.34 1.62 -9.21
N ILE A 7 2.58 1.33 -8.78
CA ILE A 7 2.94 1.28 -7.36
C ILE A 7 2.68 2.64 -6.69
N GLY A 8 3.06 3.74 -7.34
CA GLY A 8 2.79 5.09 -6.85
C GLY A 8 1.30 5.35 -6.65
N MET A 9 0.47 4.97 -7.62
CA MET A 9 -0.99 5.11 -7.54
C MET A 9 -1.62 4.22 -6.45
N GLU A 10 -1.09 3.01 -6.23
CA GLU A 10 -1.56 2.14 -5.15
C GLU A 10 -1.30 2.78 -3.77
N ILE A 11 -0.10 3.32 -3.53
CA ILE A 11 0.20 4.05 -2.28
C ILE A 11 -0.70 5.29 -2.16
N PHE A 12 -0.81 6.07 -3.23
CA PHE A 12 -1.61 7.30 -3.23
C PHE A 12 -3.07 7.00 -2.90
N SER A 13 -3.65 5.96 -3.51
CA SER A 13 -5.04 5.55 -3.24
C SER A 13 -5.24 5.06 -1.80
N ALA A 14 -4.30 4.27 -1.25
CA ALA A 14 -4.40 3.77 0.11
C ALA A 14 -4.34 4.91 1.15
N VAL A 15 -3.43 5.86 0.96
CA VAL A 15 -3.30 7.05 1.83
C VAL A 15 -4.52 7.96 1.68
N LEU A 16 -5.01 8.18 0.46
CA LEU A 16 -6.17 9.02 0.19
C LEU A 16 -7.43 8.46 0.89
N VAL A 17 -7.68 7.16 0.75
CA VAL A 17 -8.82 6.48 1.39
C VAL A 17 -8.69 6.52 2.91
N GLY A 18 -7.52 6.18 3.46
CA GLY A 18 -7.29 6.26 4.91
C GLY A 18 -7.49 7.67 5.46
N SER A 19 -6.95 8.69 4.78
CA SER A 19 -7.09 10.09 5.17
C SER A 19 -8.55 10.56 5.11
N ALA A 20 -9.28 10.18 4.06
CA ALA A 20 -10.69 10.54 3.91
C ALA A 20 -11.57 9.93 5.02
N ILE A 21 -11.34 8.65 5.33
CA ILE A 21 -12.03 7.94 6.42
C ILE A 21 -11.67 8.59 7.76
N GLY A 22 -10.39 8.77 8.04
CA GLY A 22 -9.91 9.39 9.28
C GLY A 22 -10.47 10.79 9.50
N TYR A 23 -10.53 11.62 8.45
CA TYR A 23 -11.12 12.95 8.50
C TYR A 23 -12.63 12.92 8.78
N LEU A 24 -13.36 12.02 8.13
CA LEU A 24 -14.81 11.89 8.34
C LEU A 24 -15.13 11.45 9.78
N LEU A 25 -14.39 10.47 10.29
CA LEU A 25 -14.49 10.00 11.67
C LEU A 25 -14.15 11.08 12.68
N ASP A 26 -13.06 11.83 12.47
CA ASP A 26 -12.69 12.95 13.32
C ASP A 26 -13.73 14.09 13.29
N TYR A 27 -14.42 14.29 12.16
CA TYR A 27 -15.53 15.24 12.06
C TYR A 27 -16.76 14.77 12.86
N TRP A 28 -17.07 13.48 12.83
CA TRP A 28 -18.22 12.90 13.51
C TRP A 28 -18.02 12.78 15.04
N LEU A 29 -16.82 12.40 15.46
CA LEU A 29 -16.48 12.14 16.87
C LEU A 29 -15.92 13.37 17.59
N GLY A 30 -15.54 14.42 16.85
CA GLY A 30 -14.95 15.62 17.43
C GLY A 30 -13.52 15.43 17.98
N THR A 31 -12.89 14.27 17.74
CA THR A 31 -11.58 13.85 18.28
C THR A 31 -10.37 14.45 17.56
N LYS A 32 -10.55 15.57 16.84
CA LYS A 32 -9.54 16.11 15.92
C LYS A 32 -8.19 16.39 16.61
N PRO A 33 -7.04 15.89 16.09
CA PRO A 33 -6.84 15.11 14.86
C PRO A 33 -6.38 13.66 15.13
N TRP A 34 -6.86 13.02 16.20
CA TRP A 34 -6.33 11.72 16.63
C TRP A 34 -6.69 10.57 15.68
N LEU A 35 -7.94 10.50 15.20
CA LEU A 35 -8.34 9.42 14.29
C LEU A 35 -7.73 9.61 12.91
N MET A 36 -7.58 10.85 12.44
CA MET A 36 -6.94 11.09 11.15
C MET A 36 -5.49 10.59 11.14
N VAL A 37 -4.70 10.86 12.20
CA VAL A 37 -3.31 10.35 12.30
C VAL A 37 -3.28 8.82 12.31
N LEU A 38 -4.16 8.19 13.08
CA LEU A 38 -4.23 6.73 13.19
C LEU A 38 -4.59 6.10 11.84
N PHE A 39 -5.61 6.63 11.15
CA PHE A 39 -6.04 6.12 9.85
C PHE A 39 -5.03 6.39 8.71
N VAL A 40 -4.26 7.48 8.78
CA VAL A 40 -3.16 7.72 7.84
C VAL A 40 -2.08 6.65 8.00
N ILE A 41 -1.69 6.31 9.24
CA ILE A 41 -0.72 5.24 9.52
C ILE A 41 -1.25 3.89 9.01
N PHE A 42 -2.53 3.59 9.26
CA PHE A 42 -3.18 2.39 8.73
C PHE A 42 -3.20 2.36 7.20
N GLY A 43 -3.51 3.48 6.54
CA GLY A 43 -3.46 3.62 5.09
C GLY A 43 -2.06 3.37 4.53
N PHE A 44 -1.02 3.84 5.23
CA PHE A 44 0.37 3.61 4.87
C PHE A 44 0.78 2.13 4.98
N ILE A 45 0.39 1.47 6.09
CA ILE A 45 0.61 0.03 6.29
C ILE A 45 -0.11 -0.79 5.22
N ALA A 46 -1.36 -0.45 4.91
CA ALA A 46 -2.15 -1.12 3.87
C ALA A 46 -1.50 -0.96 2.48
N GLY A 47 -1.02 0.25 2.15
CA GLY A 47 -0.29 0.52 0.91
C GLY A 47 0.97 -0.33 0.78
N PHE A 48 1.81 -0.36 1.82
CA PHE A 48 3.00 -1.21 1.83
C PHE A 48 2.70 -2.69 1.69
N ARG A 49 1.67 -3.18 2.40
CA ARG A 49 1.27 -4.59 2.30
C ARG A 49 0.87 -4.97 0.88
N ASN A 50 0.23 -4.07 0.13
CA ASN A 50 -0.13 -4.32 -1.26
C ASN A 50 1.10 -4.44 -2.16
N ILE A 51 2.11 -3.59 -1.95
CA ILE A 51 3.39 -3.63 -2.69
C ILE A 51 4.16 -4.91 -2.37
N TYR A 52 4.29 -5.25 -1.09
CA TYR A 52 4.99 -6.48 -0.69
C TYR A 52 4.36 -7.71 -1.34
N ARG A 53 3.03 -7.76 -1.45
CA ARG A 53 2.33 -8.82 -2.19
C ARG A 53 2.69 -8.79 -3.68
N ALA A 54 2.63 -7.63 -4.32
CA ALA A 54 2.94 -7.50 -5.75
C ALA A 54 4.37 -7.96 -6.07
N VAL A 55 5.34 -7.56 -5.25
CA VAL A 55 6.76 -7.95 -5.41
C VAL A 55 6.96 -9.44 -5.12
N ALA A 56 6.31 -9.98 -4.08
CA ALA A 56 6.42 -11.40 -3.75
C ALA A 56 5.82 -12.31 -4.85
N GLU A 57 4.73 -11.88 -5.49
CA GLU A 57 4.14 -12.59 -6.63
C GLU A 57 5.08 -12.61 -7.84
N ASP A 58 5.73 -11.48 -8.14
CA ASP A 58 6.72 -11.40 -9.22
C ASP A 58 7.94 -12.29 -8.94
N ALA A 59 8.44 -12.30 -7.70
CA ALA A 59 9.55 -13.17 -7.30
C ALA A 59 9.22 -14.66 -7.50
N LYS A 60 8.00 -15.08 -7.17
CA LYS A 60 7.53 -16.47 -7.32
C LYS A 60 7.35 -16.90 -8.78
N LYS A 61 7.18 -15.94 -9.70
CA LYS A 61 6.99 -16.20 -11.14
C LYS A 61 8.30 -16.35 -11.91
N SER A 62 9.44 -16.14 -11.26
CA SER A 62 10.77 -16.32 -11.87
C SER A 62 11.04 -17.82 -12.09
N PRO A 63 11.31 -18.28 -13.33
CA PRO A 63 11.66 -19.68 -13.57
C PRO A 63 13.00 -20.02 -12.89
N PRO A 64 13.21 -21.28 -12.44
CA PRO A 64 14.46 -21.69 -11.84
C PRO A 64 15.62 -21.49 -12.83
N PRO A 65 16.83 -21.14 -12.36
CA PRO A 65 17.99 -20.97 -13.23
C PRO A 65 18.26 -22.27 -14.01
N PRO A 66 18.73 -22.17 -15.27
CA PRO A 66 19.03 -23.35 -16.07
C PRO A 66 20.08 -24.22 -15.36
N PRO A 67 19.99 -25.55 -15.48
CA PRO A 67 20.97 -26.45 -14.87
C PRO A 67 22.38 -26.12 -15.40
N PRO A 68 23.42 -26.28 -14.56
CA PRO A 68 24.79 -26.06 -14.98
C PRO A 68 25.13 -26.98 -16.16
N PRO A 69 25.94 -26.50 -17.14
CA PRO A 69 26.40 -27.35 -18.22
C PRO A 69 27.23 -28.51 -17.66
N SER A 70 26.93 -29.72 -18.15
CA SER A 70 27.59 -30.99 -17.81
C SER A 70 29.01 -31.08 -18.37
#